data_AF-A0A1V6N5S7-F1
#
_entry.id   AF-A0A1V6N5S7-F1
#
_cell.length_a   1.000
_cell.length_b   1.000
_cell.length_c   1.000
_cell.angle_alpha   90.00
_cell.angle_beta   90.00
_cell.angle_gamma   90.00
#
_symmetry.space_group_name_H-M   'P 1'
#
loop_
_entity.id
_entity.type
_entity.pdbx_description
1 polymer ?
#
loop_
_entity_poly.entity_id
_entity_poly.type
_entity_poly.pdbx_seq_one_letter_code
_entity_poly.pdbx_strand_id
1 'polypeptide(L)'
;MKKNKKIILGVIIIVVAVVGVGVLISALSAPDSIEMDGQTWQVGDVVHTEKGDEGSQGMVIVSINNEDNSFLSESPDGKYKAKWDTTTGLCQWLVKNGEINPYA
;
A
#
# COMPACT_ATOMS: atom_id res chain seq x y z
N MET A 1 -22.40 -41.85 -3.40
CA MET A 1 -22.08 -41.05 -4.59
C MET A 1 -21.36 -39.77 -4.17
N LYS A 2 -20.24 -39.51 -4.85
CA LYS A 2 -19.26 -38.41 -4.88
C LYS A 2 -19.36 -37.23 -3.89
N LYS A 3 -18.34 -37.14 -3.01
CA LYS A 3 -17.87 -35.93 -2.31
C LYS A 3 -17.16 -35.02 -3.32
N ASN A 4 -17.67 -33.82 -3.58
CA ASN A 4 -16.99 -32.84 -4.44
C ASN A 4 -15.94 -32.08 -3.63
N LYS A 5 -14.69 -32.56 -3.66
CA LYS A 5 -13.51 -31.81 -3.21
C LYS A 5 -13.16 -30.79 -4.29
N LYS A 6 -13.31 -29.50 -4.01
CA LYS A 6 -12.80 -28.43 -4.87
C LYS A 6 -11.27 -28.44 -4.80
N ILE A 7 -10.63 -28.68 -5.94
CA ILE A 7 -9.17 -28.71 -6.10
C ILE A 7 -8.72 -27.24 -6.14
N ILE A 8 -7.96 -26.82 -5.13
CA ILE A 8 -7.29 -25.51 -5.12
C ILE A 8 -5.97 -25.71 -5.85
N LEU A 9 -5.88 -25.13 -7.06
CA LEU A 9 -4.69 -25.13 -7.89
C LEU A 9 -3.72 -24.09 -7.30
N GLY A 10 -2.79 -24.54 -6.45
CA GLY A 10 -1.76 -23.70 -5.86
C GLY A 10 -0.74 -23.26 -6.91
N VAL A 11 -0.72 -21.98 -7.23
CA VAL A 11 0.31 -21.36 -8.06
C VAL A 11 1.54 -21.18 -7.19
N ILE A 12 2.60 -21.95 -7.46
CA ILE A 12 3.91 -21.78 -6.83
C ILE A 12 4.63 -20.65 -7.56
N ILE A 13 4.69 -19.47 -6.94
CA ILE A 13 5.49 -18.34 -7.43
C ILE A 13 6.89 -18.48 -6.82
N ILE A 14 7.88 -18.86 -7.63
CA ILE A 14 9.29 -18.90 -7.23
C ILE A 14 9.85 -17.48 -7.39
N VAL A 15 10.06 -16.76 -6.29
CA VAL A 15 10.78 -15.48 -6.28
C VAL A 15 12.26 -15.77 -6.02
N VAL A 16 13.09 -15.64 -7.06
CA VAL A 16 14.55 -15.76 -6.95
C VAL A 16 15.09 -14.47 -6.32
N ALA A 17 15.38 -14.50 -5.02
CA ALA A 17 16.06 -13.43 -4.33
C ALA A 17 17.57 -13.47 -4.64
N VAL A 18 18.05 -12.56 -5.48
CA VAL A 18 19.49 -12.32 -5.64
C VAL A 18 19.95 -11.47 -4.46
N VAL A 19 20.47 -12.12 -3.41
CA VAL A 19 21.15 -11.46 -2.30
C VAL A 19 22.62 -11.28 -2.70
N GLY A 20 23.04 -10.04 -2.94
CA GLY A 20 24.39 -9.76 -3.42
C GLY A 20 24.97 -8.43 -2.96
N VAL A 21 25.73 -8.51 -1.85
CA VAL A 21 27.00 -7.81 -1.56
C VAL A 21 26.94 -6.29 -1.34
N GLY A 22 27.38 -5.88 -0.14
CA GLY A 22 27.32 -4.51 0.34
C GLY A 22 28.36 -3.55 -0.23
N VAL A 23 27.98 -2.26 -0.20
CA VAL A 23 28.87 -1.11 -0.17
C VAL A 23 28.22 -0.06 0.76
N LEU A 24 28.97 0.39 1.76
CA LEU A 24 28.62 1.57 2.57
C LEU A 24 28.70 2.81 1.67
N ILE A 25 27.56 3.34 1.22
CA ILE A 25 27.49 4.57 0.43
C ILE A 25 26.46 5.48 1.09
N SER A 26 26.93 6.32 2.02
CA SER A 26 26.17 7.37 2.69
C SER A 26 24.98 6.85 3.50
N ALA A 27 24.58 7.51 4.58
CA ALA A 27 23.24 7.28 5.12
C ALA A 27 22.24 7.88 4.11
N LEU A 28 22.01 7.19 3.00
CA LEU A 28 20.75 7.29 2.29
C LEU A 28 19.77 6.77 3.33
N SER A 29 19.14 7.69 4.07
CA SER A 29 18.06 7.33 4.99
C SER A 29 17.15 6.43 4.18
N ALA A 30 17.00 5.17 4.63
CA ALA A 30 16.06 4.27 3.99
C ALA A 30 14.75 5.06 3.85
N PRO A 31 14.12 5.06 2.65
CA PRO A 31 12.86 5.76 2.49
C PRO A 31 11.93 5.32 3.61
N ASP A 32 11.19 6.26 4.18
CA ASP A 32 10.25 5.95 5.26
C ASP A 32 9.39 4.77 4.81
N SER A 33 9.31 3.76 5.67
CA SER A 33 8.65 2.49 5.39
C SER A 33 7.72 2.09 6.52
N ILE A 34 6.65 1.37 6.21
CA ILE A 34 5.68 0.85 7.17
C ILE A 34 5.28 -0.58 6.81
N GLU A 35 5.05 -1.42 7.81
CA GLU A 35 4.56 -2.78 7.59
C GLU A 35 3.02 -2.80 7.65
N MET A 36 2.38 -3.40 6.65
CA MET A 36 0.94 -3.63 6.60
C MET A 36 0.71 -4.99 5.94
N ASP A 37 -0.07 -5.86 6.60
CA ASP A 37 -0.37 -7.23 6.15
C ASP A 37 0.89 -8.09 5.82
N GLY A 38 1.98 -7.89 6.57
CA GLY A 38 3.25 -8.60 6.36
C GLY A 38 4.02 -8.15 5.11
N GLN A 39 3.63 -7.02 4.51
CA GLN A 39 4.34 -6.35 3.42
C GLN A 39 4.93 -5.04 3.92
N THR A 40 6.16 -4.74 3.50
CA THR A 40 6.78 -3.43 3.71
C THR A 40 6.40 -2.50 2.58
N TRP A 41 5.73 -1.42 2.93
CA TRP A 41 5.35 -0.32 2.04
C TRP A 41 6.30 0.85 2.24
N GLN A 42 6.63 1.55 1.17
CA GLN A 42 7.54 2.69 1.15
C GLN A 42 6.91 3.88 0.44
N VAL A 43 7.42 5.08 0.73
CA VAL A 43 7.10 6.26 -0.08
C VAL A 43 7.43 5.98 -1.55
N GLY A 44 6.46 6.25 -2.43
CA GLY A 44 6.54 5.93 -3.86
C GLY A 44 5.78 4.66 -4.27
N ASP A 45 5.37 3.81 -3.33
CA ASP A 45 4.59 2.61 -3.64
C ASP A 45 3.16 2.97 -4.07
N VAL A 46 2.61 2.14 -4.96
CA VAL A 46 1.27 2.34 -5.54
C VAL A 46 0.22 1.56 -4.76
N VAL A 47 -0.75 2.29 -4.23
CA VAL A 47 -1.93 1.75 -3.56
C VAL A 47 -3.03 1.51 -4.58
N HIS A 48 -3.51 0.27 -4.62
CA HIS A 48 -4.64 -0.13 -5.45
C HIS A 48 -5.88 -0.27 -4.58
N THR A 49 -6.83 0.67 -4.69
CA THR A 49 -8.10 0.59 -3.98
C THR A 49 -9.11 -0.19 -4.81
N GLU A 50 -9.68 -1.29 -4.28
CA GLU A 50 -10.69 -2.08 -4.98
C GLU A 50 -12.01 -1.31 -5.22
N LYS A 51 -12.27 -0.24 -4.45
CA LYS A 51 -13.43 0.64 -4.62
C LYS A 51 -13.14 1.85 -5.52
N GLY A 52 -13.00 1.57 -6.82
CA GLY A 52 -13.84 2.11 -7.89
C GLY A 52 -14.29 3.58 -7.98
N ASP A 53 -13.61 4.57 -7.40
CA ASP A 53 -13.74 5.95 -7.89
C ASP A 53 -12.63 6.19 -8.93
N GLU A 54 -12.97 6.72 -10.12
CA GLU A 54 -12.08 6.82 -11.30
C GLU A 54 -10.73 7.52 -11.06
N GLY A 55 -10.52 8.17 -9.90
CA GLY A 55 -9.26 8.80 -9.53
C GLY A 55 -8.57 8.27 -8.27
N SER A 56 -9.10 7.24 -7.59
CA SER A 56 -8.39 6.54 -6.50
C SER A 56 -7.54 5.36 -7.01
N GLN A 57 -7.59 5.09 -8.31
CA GLN A 57 -6.76 4.05 -8.94
C GLN A 57 -5.33 4.57 -9.11
N GLY A 58 -4.37 3.83 -8.54
CA GLY A 58 -2.96 4.16 -8.69
C GLY A 58 -2.50 5.34 -7.83
N MET A 59 -3.11 5.52 -6.65
CA MET A 59 -2.60 6.49 -5.69
C MET A 59 -1.20 6.07 -5.21
N VAL A 60 -0.32 7.04 -5.00
CA VAL A 60 1.07 6.79 -4.57
C VAL A 60 1.22 7.20 -3.13
N ILE A 61 1.93 6.41 -2.32
CA ILE A 61 2.29 6.79 -0.95
C ILE A 61 3.24 7.98 -1.01
N VAL A 62 2.83 9.10 -0.42
CA VAL A 62 3.61 10.36 -0.40
C VAL A 62 4.25 10.64 0.96
N SER A 63 3.76 9.99 2.02
CA SER A 63 4.26 10.17 3.38
C SER A 63 3.85 8.98 4.26
N ILE A 64 4.73 8.58 5.16
CA ILE A 64 4.50 7.53 6.15
C ILE A 64 4.70 8.13 7.54
N ASN A 65 3.80 7.79 8.47
CA ASN A 65 3.90 8.15 9.87
C ASN A 65 3.89 6.88 10.73
N ASN A 66 5.06 6.52 11.27
CA ASN A 66 5.22 5.36 12.13
C ASN A 66 4.75 5.60 13.57
N GLU A 67 4.52 6.85 13.99
CA GLU A 67 4.04 7.13 15.35
C GLU A 67 2.55 6.82 15.51
N ASP A 68 1.75 7.03 14.46
CA ASP A 68 0.30 6.78 14.44
C ASP A 68 -0.12 5.60 13.55
N ASN A 69 0.85 4.80 13.09
CA ASN A 69 0.66 3.67 12.18
C ASN A 69 -0.22 4.04 10.97
N SER A 70 0.18 5.10 10.26
CA SER A 70 -0.57 5.58 9.11
C SER A 70 0.32 5.96 7.93
N PHE A 71 -0.28 6.05 6.76
CA PHE A 71 0.35 6.68 5.61
C PHE A 71 -0.64 7.53 4.81
N LEU A 72 -0.09 8.48 4.07
CA LEU A 72 -0.82 9.31 3.13
C LEU A 72 -0.54 8.83 1.71
N SER A 73 -1.60 8.68 0.92
CA SER A 73 -1.48 8.45 -0.52
C SER A 73 -2.15 9.57 -1.31
N GLU A 74 -1.65 9.84 -2.50
CA GLU A 74 -2.15 10.90 -3.38
C GLU A 74 -2.30 10.40 -4.82
N SER A 75 -3.35 10.83 -5.52
CA SER A 75 -3.50 10.55 -6.96
C SER A 75 -2.47 11.33 -7.78
N PRO A 76 -2.05 10.84 -8.96
CA PRO A 76 -1.10 11.55 -9.82
C PRO A 76 -1.54 12.97 -10.23
N ASP A 77 -2.85 13.23 -10.24
CA ASP A 77 -3.44 14.54 -10.56
C ASP A 77 -3.68 15.43 -9.32
N GLY A 78 -3.34 14.95 -8.12
CA GLY A 78 -3.47 15.67 -6.84
C GLY A 78 -4.90 15.89 -6.35
N LYS A 79 -5.92 15.39 -7.06
CA LYS A 79 -7.34 15.60 -6.72
C LYS A 79 -7.82 14.70 -5.58
N TYR A 80 -7.13 13.59 -5.37
CA TYR A 80 -7.46 12.61 -4.35
C TYR A 80 -6.31 12.49 -3.37
N LYS A 81 -6.61 12.58 -2.08
CA LYS A 81 -5.66 12.30 -1.00
C LYS A 81 -6.33 11.41 0.01
N ALA A 82 -5.69 10.35 0.45
CA ALA A 82 -6.25 9.43 1.42
C ALA A 82 -5.27 9.21 2.55
N LYS A 83 -5.81 9.07 3.77
CA LYS A 83 -5.07 8.59 4.93
C LYS A 83 -5.51 7.19 5.26
N TRP A 84 -4.53 6.33 5.47
CA TRP A 84 -4.74 4.91 5.74
C TRP A 84 -4.22 4.58 7.12
N ASP A 85 -4.97 3.77 7.85
CA ASP A 85 -4.54 3.15 9.10
C ASP A 85 -3.94 1.78 8.78
N THR A 86 -2.65 1.58 9.02
CA THR A 86 -1.96 0.33 8.67
C THR A 86 -2.18 -0.78 9.70
N THR A 87 -2.73 -0.47 10.87
CA THR A 87 -3.09 -1.48 11.86
C THR A 87 -4.37 -2.20 11.45
N THR A 88 -5.31 -1.46 10.86
CA THR A 88 -6.63 -1.96 10.44
C THR A 88 -6.74 -2.21 8.94
N GLY A 89 -5.84 -1.64 8.14
CA GLY A 89 -5.91 -1.65 6.67
C GLY A 89 -7.03 -0.77 6.10
N LEU A 90 -7.66 0.07 6.93
CA LEU A 90 -8.81 0.89 6.54
C LEU A 90 -8.40 2.32 6.16
N CYS A 91 -9.13 2.89 5.19
CA CYS A 91 -9.04 4.30 4.89
C CYS A 91 -9.75 5.10 6.00
N GLN A 92 -9.04 6.03 6.62
CA GLN A 92 -9.59 6.90 7.67
C GLN A 92 -10.35 8.08 7.06
N TRP A 93 -9.86 8.61 5.93
CA TRP A 93 -10.53 9.66 5.18
C TRP A 93 -9.98 9.76 3.76
N LEU A 94 -10.84 10.27 2.87
CA LEU A 94 -10.51 10.60 1.49
C LEU A 94 -10.86 12.06 1.23
N VAL A 95 -9.89 12.85 0.78
CA VAL A 95 -10.14 14.14 0.15
C VAL A 95 -10.48 13.90 -1.32
N LYS A 96 -11.61 14.41 -1.78
CA LYS A 96 -12.02 14.41 -3.19
C LYS A 96 -12.35 15.84 -3.60
N ASN A 97 -11.59 16.41 -4.54
CA ASN A 97 -11.78 17.78 -5.01
C ASN A 97 -11.78 18.85 -3.89
N GLY A 98 -11.01 18.63 -2.82
CA GLY A 98 -10.91 19.54 -1.68
C GLY A 98 -11.93 19.31 -0.55
N GLU A 99 -12.86 18.35 -0.71
CA GLU A 99 -13.81 17.96 0.33
C GLU A 99 -13.34 16.70 1.06
N ILE A 100 -13.41 16.70 2.40
CA ILE A 100 -13.03 15.54 3.23
C ILE A 100 -14.23 14.61 3.38
N ASN A 101 -14.06 13.36 2.98
CA ASN A 101 -14.98 12.25 3.23
C ASN A 101 -14.40 11.31 4.31
N PRO A 102 -14.91 11.32 5.54
CA PRO A 102 -14.35 10.59 6.68
C PRO A 102 -14.73 9.09 6.75
N TYR A 103 -15.40 8.53 5.74
CA TYR A 103 -15.87 7.13 5.75
C TYR A 103 -15.59 6.38 4.43
N ALA A 104 -14.47 6.68 3.77
CA ALA A 104 -14.12 6.11 2.47
C ALA A 104 -13.75 4.62 2.53
#